data_AF-A0A354D2D9-F1
#
_entry.id   AF-A0A354D2D9-F1
#
_cell.length_a   1.000
_cell.length_b   1.000
_cell.length_c   1.000
_cell.angle_alpha   90.00
_cell.angle_beta   90.00
_cell.angle_gamma   90.00
#
_symmetry.space_group_name_H-M   'P 1'
#
loop_
_entity.id
_entity.type
_entity.pdbx_description
1 polymer ?
#
loop_
_entity_poly.entity_id
_entity_poly.type
_entity_poly.pdbx_seq_one_letter_code
_entity_poly.pdbx_strand_id
1 'polypeptide(L)'
;MKEEDKQIQNEEYNEYVKQVTPTNNLFGNMVKAFIVGGVICVIGQVILNVAMNRFGLDKETAGSWCSMLLILLSIILTGFNIYPTFAKWGGAGALVPITGFANSVASPAIEFKKEGQVFGIGCKIFTIAGPVILYGIFTSWVLGLIYWIGRCVGWF
;
A
#
# COMPACT_ATOMS: atom_id res chain seq x y z
N MET A 1 19.60 -1.80 -40.71
CA MET A 1 18.74 -0.90 -39.93
C MET A 1 19.16 -1.10 -38.50
N LYS A 2 20.13 -0.29 -38.09
CA LYS A 2 21.23 -0.67 -37.18
C LYS A 2 20.83 -0.34 -35.74
N GLU A 3 21.29 -1.14 -34.79
CA GLU A 3 21.01 -0.97 -33.35
C GLU A 3 21.29 0.45 -32.83
N GLU A 4 22.21 1.19 -33.47
CA GLU A 4 22.50 2.61 -33.23
C GLU A 4 21.27 3.52 -33.37
N ASP A 5 20.44 3.33 -34.39
CA ASP A 5 19.25 4.18 -34.62
C ASP A 5 18.21 4.01 -33.49
N LYS A 6 18.12 2.81 -32.91
CA LYS A 6 17.24 2.48 -31.78
C LYS A 6 17.75 3.07 -30.46
N GLN A 7 19.07 3.13 -30.28
CA GLN A 7 19.68 3.72 -29.09
C GLN A 7 19.49 5.23 -29.06
N ILE A 8 19.71 5.90 -30.19
CA ILE A 8 19.50 7.36 -30.34
C ILE A 8 18.04 7.73 -30.08
N GLN A 9 17.08 6.97 -30.62
CA GLN A 9 15.65 7.18 -30.34
C GLN A 9 15.29 6.99 -28.86
N ASN A 10 15.88 6.00 -28.18
CA ASN A 10 15.64 5.76 -26.76
C ASN A 10 16.27 6.84 -25.86
N GLU A 11 17.41 7.40 -26.27
CA GLU A 11 18.07 8.51 -25.58
C GLU A 11 17.29 9.81 -25.73
N GLU A 12 16.89 10.19 -26.95
CA GLU A 12 16.02 11.35 -27.19
C GLU A 12 14.68 11.23 -26.46
N TYR A 13 14.10 10.02 -26.44
CA TYR A 13 12.88 9.76 -25.68
C TYR A 13 13.11 9.89 -24.16
N ASN A 14 14.23 9.39 -23.63
CA ASN A 14 14.58 9.55 -22.22
C ASN A 14 14.87 11.01 -21.83
N GLU A 15 15.47 11.80 -22.71
CA GLU A 15 15.68 13.24 -22.52
C GLU A 15 14.35 14.00 -22.53
N TYR A 16 13.47 13.69 -23.49
CA TYR A 16 12.12 14.23 -23.52
C TYR A 16 11.34 13.87 -22.24
N VAL A 17 11.40 12.60 -21.81
CA VAL A 17 10.79 12.17 -20.54
C VAL A 17 11.40 12.94 -19.36
N LYS A 18 12.71 13.15 -19.28
CA LYS A 18 13.34 13.96 -18.22
C LYS A 18 12.90 15.42 -18.22
N GLN A 19 12.68 16.03 -19.38
CA GLN A 19 12.23 17.42 -19.49
C GLN A 19 10.75 17.59 -19.12
N VAL A 20 9.92 16.59 -19.41
CA VAL A 20 8.46 16.64 -19.17
C VAL A 20 8.09 16.06 -17.80
N THR A 21 8.96 15.25 -17.19
CA THR A 21 8.73 14.68 -15.85
C THR A 21 8.98 15.74 -14.79
N PRO A 22 7.95 16.16 -14.02
CA PRO A 22 8.13 17.13 -12.95
C PRO A 22 9.05 16.54 -11.88
N THR A 23 10.20 17.18 -11.67
CA THR A 23 11.11 16.92 -10.56
C THR A 23 10.44 17.41 -9.27
N ASN A 24 9.51 16.61 -8.73
CA ASN A 24 8.92 16.91 -7.44
C ASN A 24 10.02 16.92 -6.39
N ASN A 25 10.02 17.96 -5.54
CA ASN A 25 11.01 18.08 -4.47
C ASN A 25 10.90 16.87 -3.54
N LEU A 26 11.90 15.97 -3.59
CA LEU A 26 11.91 14.71 -2.85
C LEU A 26 11.65 14.95 -1.36
N PHE A 27 12.30 15.96 -0.80
CA PHE A 27 12.12 16.34 0.60
C PHE A 27 10.68 16.75 0.91
N GLY A 28 10.05 17.54 0.02
CA GLY A 28 8.66 17.96 0.18
C GLY A 28 7.67 16.78 0.15
N ASN A 29 7.91 15.79 -0.72
CA ASN A 29 7.09 14.58 -0.78
C ASN A 29 7.33 13.67 0.43
N MET A 30 8.56 13.56 0.92
CA MET A 30 8.88 12.81 2.13
C MET A 30 8.19 13.42 3.36
N VAL A 31 8.21 14.74 3.51
CA VAL A 31 7.52 15.43 4.62
C VAL A 31 6.01 15.19 4.54
N LYS A 32 5.39 15.31 3.36
CA LYS A 32 3.97 15.00 3.18
C LYS A 32 3.65 13.54 3.54
N ALA A 33 4.45 12.60 3.06
CA ALA A 33 4.29 11.18 3.37
C ALA A 33 4.44 10.89 4.87
N PHE A 34 5.41 11.53 5.54
CA PHE A 34 5.60 11.41 6.98
C PHE A 34 4.40 11.95 7.77
N ILE A 35 3.91 13.14 7.42
CA ILE A 35 2.75 13.74 8.08
C ILE A 35 1.51 12.87 7.89
N VAL A 36 1.24 12.42 6.67
CA VAL A 36 0.06 11.62 6.37
C VAL A 36 0.11 10.25 7.07
N GLY A 37 1.25 9.57 6.99
CA GLY A 37 1.45 8.31 7.72
C GLY A 37 1.33 8.50 9.22
N GLY A 38 1.93 9.57 9.76
CA GLY A 38 1.86 9.94 11.17
C GLY A 38 0.43 10.19 11.65
N VAL A 39 -0.39 10.92 10.87
CA VAL A 39 -1.80 11.16 11.19
C VAL A 39 -2.58 9.85 11.23
N ILE A 40 -2.37 8.94 10.27
CA ILE A 40 -3.02 7.61 10.27
C ILE A 40 -2.60 6.81 11.51
N CYS A 41 -1.33 6.85 11.89
CA CYS A 41 -0.84 6.21 13.12
C CYS A 41 -1.47 6.81 14.38
N VAL A 42 -1.61 8.14 14.46
CA VAL A 42 -2.28 8.82 15.59
C VAL A 42 -3.74 8.39 15.69
N ILE A 43 -4.46 8.31 14.56
CA ILE A 43 -5.84 7.81 14.53
C ILE A 43 -5.88 6.36 15.05
N GLY A 44 -4.97 5.50 14.61
CA GLY A 44 -4.87 4.12 15.12
C GLY A 44 -4.56 4.05 16.62
N GLN A 45 -3.69 4.93 17.13
CA GLN A 45 -3.40 5.03 18.56
C GLN A 45 -4.61 5.50 19.37
N VAL A 46 -5.42 6.42 18.84
CA VAL A 46 -6.68 6.83 19.48
C VAL A 46 -7.65 5.65 19.58
N ILE A 47 -7.83 4.91 18.48
CA ILE A 47 -8.71 3.73 18.46
C ILE A 47 -8.23 2.66 19.46
N LEU A 48 -6.93 2.38 19.49
CA LEU A 48 -6.32 1.45 20.44
C LEU A 48 -6.51 1.88 21.88
N ASN A 49 -6.23 3.15 22.21
CA ASN A 49 -6.41 3.67 23.56
C ASN A 49 -7.87 3.63 24.00
N VAL A 50 -8.81 3.91 23.11
CA VAL A 50 -10.24 3.78 23.42
C VAL A 50 -10.60 2.32 23.65
N ALA A 51 -10.17 1.40 22.80
CA ALA A 51 -10.44 -0.03 22.95
C ALA A 51 -9.89 -0.60 24.26
N MET A 52 -8.64 -0.26 24.61
CA MET A 52 -8.00 -0.75 25.84
C MET A 52 -8.54 -0.03 27.09
N ASN A 53 -8.64 1.29 27.09
CA ASN A 53 -8.94 2.05 28.31
C ASN A 53 -10.44 2.20 28.59
N ARG A 54 -11.31 2.19 27.56
CA ARG A 54 -12.76 2.38 27.73
C ARG A 54 -13.53 1.06 27.70
N PHE A 55 -13.08 0.11 26.88
CA PHE A 55 -13.73 -1.18 26.73
C PHE A 55 -12.98 -2.32 27.43
N GLY A 56 -11.80 -2.07 27.98
CA GLY A 56 -11.04 -3.06 28.76
C GLY A 56 -10.53 -4.23 27.92
N LEU A 57 -10.41 -4.07 26.60
CA LEU A 57 -9.92 -5.15 25.73
C LEU A 57 -8.43 -5.42 26.00
N ASP A 58 -8.05 -6.68 25.87
CA ASP A 58 -6.65 -7.05 25.81
C ASP A 58 -5.98 -6.43 24.57
N LYS A 59 -4.65 -6.35 24.61
CA LYS A 59 -3.85 -5.67 23.58
C LYS A 59 -4.00 -6.33 22.19
N GLU A 60 -4.18 -7.64 22.13
CA GLU A 60 -4.26 -8.40 20.88
C GLU A 60 -5.64 -8.19 20.23
N THR A 61 -6.70 -8.27 21.01
CA THR A 61 -8.06 -8.00 20.53
C THR A 61 -8.25 -6.52 20.18
N ALA A 62 -7.67 -5.60 20.97
CA ALA A 62 -7.65 -4.17 20.64
C ALA A 62 -6.90 -3.88 19.32
N GLY A 63 -5.77 -4.56 19.09
CA GLY A 63 -5.03 -4.50 17.82
C GLY A 63 -5.86 -4.94 16.61
N SER A 64 -6.57 -6.06 16.77
CA SER A 64 -7.48 -6.58 15.75
C SER A 64 -8.63 -5.59 15.47
N TRP A 65 -9.24 -5.03 16.52
CA TRP A 65 -10.28 -4.00 16.40
C TRP A 65 -9.79 -2.74 15.68
N CYS A 66 -8.61 -2.25 16.06
CA CYS A 66 -8.00 -1.08 15.43
C CYS A 66 -7.82 -1.30 13.92
N SER A 67 -7.22 -2.43 13.55
CA SER A 67 -6.98 -2.80 12.15
C SER A 67 -8.29 -2.89 11.36
N MET A 68 -9.31 -3.55 11.93
CA MET A 68 -10.63 -3.70 11.32
C MET A 68 -11.32 -2.35 11.08
N LEU A 69 -11.31 -1.46 12.08
CA LEU A 69 -11.93 -0.13 11.97
C LEU A 69 -11.20 0.75 10.94
N LEU A 70 -9.87 0.71 10.90
CA LEU A 70 -9.09 1.43 9.90
C LEU A 70 -9.35 0.93 8.48
N ILE A 71 -9.44 -0.39 8.28
CA ILE A 71 -9.81 -1.00 7.00
C ILE A 71 -11.21 -0.55 6.59
N LEU A 72 -12.19 -0.64 7.49
CA LEU A 72 -13.57 -0.25 7.23
C LEU A 72 -13.66 1.23 6.83
N LEU A 73 -13.01 2.11 7.60
CA LEU A 73 -12.98 3.54 7.33
C LEU A 73 -12.35 3.82 5.95
N SER A 74 -11.24 3.15 5.62
CA SER A 74 -10.59 3.28 4.31
C SER A 74 -11.51 2.85 3.17
N ILE A 75 -12.18 1.71 3.27
CA ILE A 75 -13.09 1.21 2.23
C ILE A 75 -14.27 2.17 2.03
N ILE A 76 -14.86 2.69 3.12
CA ILE A 76 -15.94 3.68 3.03
C ILE A 76 -15.45 4.95 2.32
N LEU A 77 -14.31 5.51 2.75
CA LEU A 77 -13.72 6.69 2.12
C LEU A 77 -13.32 6.44 0.66
N THR A 78 -12.94 5.21 0.33
CA THR A 78 -12.64 4.79 -1.05
C THR A 78 -13.90 4.75 -1.90
N GLY A 79 -14.99 4.22 -1.37
CA GLY A 79 -16.31 4.22 -2.02
C GLY A 79 -16.83 5.62 -2.34
N PHE A 80 -16.56 6.61 -1.47
CA PHE A 80 -16.88 8.01 -1.71
C PHE A 80 -15.86 8.76 -2.59
N ASN A 81 -14.85 8.06 -3.13
CA ASN A 81 -13.77 8.64 -3.94
C ASN A 81 -12.88 9.67 -3.19
N ILE A 82 -12.97 9.73 -1.86
CA ILE A 82 -12.18 10.65 -1.02
C ILE A 82 -10.78 10.09 -0.78
N TYR A 83 -10.69 8.79 -0.43
CA TYR A 83 -9.41 8.16 -0.11
C TYR A 83 -8.42 8.16 -1.29
N PRO A 84 -8.80 7.80 -2.54
CA PRO A 84 -7.87 7.80 -3.67
C PRO A 84 -7.28 9.19 -3.96
N THR A 85 -8.11 10.23 -3.81
CA THR A 85 -7.69 11.63 -4.01
C THR A 85 -6.70 12.06 -2.93
N PHE A 86 -7.01 11.74 -1.67
CA PHE A 86 -6.09 11.99 -0.56
C PHE A 86 -4.79 11.18 -0.69
N ALA A 87 -4.88 9.92 -1.12
CA ALA A 87 -3.73 9.04 -1.28
C ALA A 87 -2.77 9.52 -2.38
N LYS A 88 -3.28 10.10 -3.46
CA LYS A 88 -2.45 10.77 -4.48
C LYS A 88 -1.65 11.93 -3.90
N TRP A 89 -2.22 12.69 -2.96
CA TRP A 89 -1.54 13.80 -2.31
C TRP A 89 -0.57 13.35 -1.21
N GLY A 90 -0.96 12.37 -0.40
CA GLY A 90 -0.16 11.82 0.69
C GLY A 90 0.92 10.82 0.27
N GLY A 91 0.88 10.36 -0.99
CA GLY A 91 1.87 9.46 -1.57
C GLY A 91 2.07 8.19 -0.75
N ALA A 92 3.33 7.82 -0.53
CA ALA A 92 3.70 6.62 0.21
C ALA A 92 3.08 6.58 1.63
N GLY A 93 2.91 7.74 2.29
CA GLY A 93 2.32 7.82 3.63
C GLY A 93 0.88 7.34 3.72
N ALA A 94 0.10 7.47 2.64
CA ALA A 94 -1.28 6.97 2.56
C ALA A 94 -1.38 5.57 1.93
N LEU A 95 -0.38 5.17 1.14
CA LEU A 95 -0.35 3.90 0.42
C LEU A 95 0.22 2.74 1.24
N VAL A 96 1.23 3.01 2.08
CA VAL A 96 1.94 1.97 2.87
C VAL A 96 1.13 1.43 4.06
N PRO A 97 0.37 2.24 4.82
CA PRO A 97 -0.43 1.71 5.93
C PRO A 97 -1.52 0.72 5.48
N ILE A 98 -2.09 -0.03 6.42
CA ILE A 98 -3.16 -1.01 6.15
C ILE A 98 -4.37 -0.39 5.44
N THR A 99 -4.62 0.90 5.66
CA THR A 99 -5.65 1.67 4.95
C THR A 99 -5.36 1.80 3.46
N GLY A 100 -4.10 1.95 3.06
CA GLY A 100 -3.66 2.01 1.67
C GLY A 100 -3.81 0.66 0.97
N PHE A 101 -3.49 -0.43 1.66
CA PHE A 101 -3.78 -1.78 1.18
C PHE A 101 -5.29 -1.98 0.95
N ALA A 102 -6.15 -1.58 1.88
CA ALA A 102 -7.60 -1.66 1.71
C ALA A 102 -8.10 -0.87 0.49
N ASN A 103 -7.58 0.34 0.28
CA ASN A 103 -7.86 1.14 -0.92
C ASN A 103 -7.38 0.46 -2.22
N SER A 104 -6.24 -0.25 -2.19
CA SER A 104 -5.71 -0.96 -3.36
C SER A 104 -6.55 -2.18 -3.78
N VAL A 105 -7.38 -2.69 -2.88
CA VAL A 105 -8.36 -3.77 -3.14
C VAL A 105 -9.71 -3.15 -3.56
N ALA A 106 -10.18 -2.15 -2.81
CA ALA A 106 -11.49 -1.53 -3.05
C ALA A 106 -11.55 -0.70 -4.34
N SER A 107 -10.48 0.01 -4.71
CA SER A 107 -10.45 0.86 -5.91
C SER A 107 -10.65 0.04 -7.20
N PRO A 108 -9.89 -1.05 -7.46
CA PRO A 108 -10.15 -1.93 -8.61
C PRO A 108 -11.54 -2.58 -8.57
N ALA A 109 -12.05 -2.95 -7.39
CA ALA A 109 -13.38 -3.52 -7.27
C ALA A 109 -14.49 -2.55 -7.74
N ILE A 110 -14.31 -1.24 -7.48
CA ILE A 110 -15.25 -0.20 -7.93
C ILE A 110 -15.09 0.06 -9.43
N GLU A 111 -13.85 0.14 -9.92
CA GLU A 111 -13.53 0.44 -11.32
C GLU A 111 -14.00 -0.66 -12.27
N PHE A 112 -13.64 -1.92 -11.97
CA PHE A 112 -13.96 -3.08 -12.80
C PHE A 112 -15.35 -3.67 -12.52
N LYS A 113 -16.17 -3.02 -11.68
CA LYS A 113 -17.57 -3.42 -11.44
C LYS A 113 -18.38 -3.51 -12.73
N LYS A 114 -18.08 -2.65 -13.72
CA LYS A 114 -18.77 -2.61 -15.02
C LYS A 114 -18.51 -3.85 -15.88
N GLU A 115 -17.41 -4.56 -15.64
CA GLU A 115 -17.03 -5.80 -16.34
C GLU A 115 -17.70 -7.06 -15.73
N GLY A 116 -18.54 -6.88 -14.70
CA GLY A 116 -19.26 -7.95 -14.03
C GLY A 116 -18.54 -8.50 -12.80
N GLN A 117 -19.21 -9.39 -12.07
CA GLN A 117 -18.73 -9.92 -10.77
C GLN A 117 -17.54 -10.88 -10.95
N VAL A 118 -17.57 -11.74 -11.96
CA VAL A 118 -16.56 -12.80 -12.16
C VAL A 118 -15.37 -12.28 -12.97
N PHE A 119 -15.62 -11.82 -14.20
CA PHE A 119 -14.57 -11.38 -15.12
C PHE A 119 -13.99 -10.00 -14.76
N GLY A 120 -14.79 -9.13 -14.16
CA GLY A 120 -14.35 -7.82 -13.66
C GLY A 120 -13.78 -7.91 -12.25
N ILE A 121 -14.67 -7.85 -11.25
CA ILE A 121 -14.26 -7.79 -9.83
C ILE A 121 -13.37 -8.99 -9.46
N GLY A 122 -13.81 -10.22 -9.70
CA GLY A 122 -13.09 -11.42 -9.30
C GLY A 122 -11.66 -11.50 -9.87
N CYS A 123 -11.50 -11.26 -11.18
CA CYS A 123 -10.18 -11.31 -11.81
C CYS A 123 -9.30 -10.08 -11.53
N LYS A 124 -9.89 -8.90 -11.28
CA LYS A 124 -9.14 -7.63 -11.22
C LYS A 124 -8.92 -7.07 -9.82
N ILE A 125 -9.65 -7.54 -8.80
CA ILE A 125 -9.57 -7.00 -7.43
C ILE A 125 -8.17 -7.09 -6.82
N PHE A 126 -7.39 -8.10 -7.18
CA PHE A 126 -6.02 -8.31 -6.70
C PHE A 126 -4.93 -7.83 -7.68
N THR A 127 -5.27 -7.04 -8.70
CA THR A 127 -4.24 -6.56 -9.64
C THR A 127 -3.19 -5.69 -8.97
N ILE A 128 -3.59 -4.87 -7.99
CA ILE A 128 -2.67 -4.01 -7.23
C ILE A 128 -2.22 -4.69 -5.92
N ALA A 129 -3.15 -5.32 -5.19
CA ALA A 129 -2.87 -5.97 -3.91
C ALA A 129 -2.14 -7.33 -4.05
N GLY A 130 -2.36 -8.05 -5.15
CA GLY A 130 -1.83 -9.39 -5.40
C GLY A 130 -0.31 -9.45 -5.38
N PRO A 131 0.42 -8.57 -6.08
CA PRO A 131 1.88 -8.50 -5.98
C PRO A 131 2.37 -8.30 -4.54
N VAL A 132 1.71 -7.43 -3.77
CA VAL A 132 2.07 -7.17 -2.37
C VAL A 132 1.93 -8.43 -1.51
N ILE A 133 0.81 -9.16 -1.67
CA ILE A 133 0.58 -10.42 -0.96
C ILE A 133 1.61 -11.47 -1.39
N LEU A 134 1.85 -11.63 -2.69
CA LEU A 134 2.78 -12.62 -3.23
C LEU A 134 4.19 -12.41 -2.68
N TYR A 135 4.74 -11.20 -2.84
CA TYR A 135 6.09 -10.90 -2.35
C TYR A 135 6.15 -10.89 -0.82
N GLY A 136 5.09 -10.47 -0.12
CA GLY A 136 5.03 -10.53 1.34
C GLY A 136 5.10 -11.95 1.90
N ILE A 137 4.29 -12.87 1.35
CA ILE A 137 4.29 -14.27 1.77
C ILE A 137 5.58 -14.96 1.38
N PHE A 138 6.05 -14.75 0.14
CA PHE A 138 7.28 -15.37 -0.36
C PHE A 138 8.50 -14.95 0.47
N THR A 139 8.67 -13.65 0.72
CA THR A 139 9.79 -13.15 1.53
C THR A 139 9.71 -13.63 2.98
N SER A 140 8.51 -13.66 3.57
CA SER A 140 8.29 -14.21 4.92
C SER A 140 8.68 -15.69 5.01
N TRP A 141 8.35 -16.49 3.99
CA TRP A 141 8.75 -17.90 3.91
C TRP A 141 10.27 -18.05 3.77
N VAL A 142 10.91 -17.28 2.89
CA VAL A 142 12.38 -17.31 2.71
C VAL A 142 13.10 -16.97 4.02
N LEU A 143 12.71 -15.88 4.69
CA LEU A 143 13.29 -15.48 5.97
C LEU A 143 13.02 -16.52 7.07
N GLY A 144 11.82 -17.09 7.11
CA GLY A 144 11.48 -18.18 8.02
C GLY A 144 12.35 -19.42 7.81
N LEU A 145 12.63 -19.78 6.57
CA LEU A 145 13.51 -20.90 6.22
C LEU A 145 14.96 -20.63 6.63
N ILE A 146 15.47 -19.43 6.37
CA ILE A 146 16.82 -19.01 6.79
C ILE A 146 16.95 -19.08 8.30
N TYR A 147 15.97 -18.56 9.04
CA TYR A 147 15.95 -18.62 10.51
C TYR A 147 15.92 -20.06 11.02
N TRP A 148 15.10 -20.92 10.41
CA TRP A 148 15.02 -22.34 10.77
C TRP A 148 16.36 -23.07 10.56
N ILE A 149 16.99 -22.88 9.40
CA ILE A 149 18.32 -23.46 9.11
C ILE A 149 19.37 -22.93 10.07
N GLY A 150 19.40 -21.61 10.31
CA GLY A 150 20.34 -20.99 11.25
C GLY A 150 20.22 -21.55 12.66
N ARG A 151 18.99 -21.83 13.13
CA ARG A 151 18.74 -22.49 14.41
C ARG A 151 19.19 -23.96 14.42
N CYS A 152 19.05 -24.68 13.31
CA CYS A 152 19.55 -26.06 13.19
C CYS A 152 21.08 -26.15 13.19
N VAL A 153 21.78 -25.13 12.68
CA VAL A 153 23.24 -25.07 12.60
C VAL A 153 23.87 -24.44 13.87
N GLY A 154 23.05 -23.95 14.81
CA GLY A 154 23.51 -23.36 16.07
C GLY A 154 24.03 -21.92 15.94
N TRP A 155 23.65 -21.21 14.87
CA TRP A 155 23.99 -19.81 14.64
C TRP A 155 23.09 -18.85 15.44
N PHE A 156 21.88 -19.29 15.83
CA PHE A 156 20.87 -18.55 16.61
C PHE A 156 20.35 -19.33 17.80
#